data_AF-A0A6I3EJS9-F1
#
_entry.id   AF-A0A6I3EJS9-F1
#
_cell.length_a   1.000
_cell.length_b   1.000
_cell.length_c   1.000
_cell.angle_alpha   90.00
_cell.angle_beta   90.00
_cell.angle_gamma   90.00
#
_symmetry.space_group_name_H-M   'P 1'
#
loop_
_entity.id
_entity.type
_entity.pdbx_description
1 polymer ?
#
loop_
_entity_poly.entity_id
_entity_poly.type
_entity_poly.pdbx_seq_one_letter_code
_entity_poly.pdbx_strand_id
1 'polypeptide(L)'
;MPVPIAILFKINWTNSQLSKNHRWIIASAFFIFGVMLHVLTTVINWKHETRLNALSLSEYFVVLPLITICIWVALKSLIFKRTDIRAKTIYHGFSAPLNLILVIATVFCSLGVGLGYSVRTHVRDLVDLTIGRDNDDPATPTTSYLFRDAMLWLQHNSSQDDLVATNFIAGEEIRDFFTTATFPSSNLAISAISRRRVLVEGDSWGNVGLVFTTVSRVPLPIEGEGIFTLQNVAPTWLNERLRMSHNFAKKPDAASAEYMKKMKINWFVVDKSKQMPSTWEPYASVAFENSEVIILKLS
;
A
#
# COMPACT_ATOMS: atom_id res chain seq x y z
N MET A 1 -6.09 -23.64 10.36
CA MET A 1 -7.31 -24.12 9.67
C MET A 1 -8.51 -23.82 10.55
N PRO A 2 -9.57 -23.16 10.08
CA PRO A 2 -10.74 -22.95 10.91
C PRO A 2 -11.43 -24.30 11.15
N VAL A 3 -11.61 -24.62 12.44
CA VAL A 3 -12.18 -25.87 12.99
C VAL A 3 -13.46 -26.37 12.28
N PRO A 4 -14.37 -25.52 11.75
CA PRO A 4 -15.57 -25.98 11.05
C PRO A 4 -15.30 -26.77 9.77
N ILE A 5 -14.21 -26.47 9.06
CA ILE A 5 -13.91 -27.10 7.76
C ILE A 5 -13.41 -28.54 7.98
N ALA A 6 -12.54 -28.75 8.97
CA ALA A 6 -11.98 -30.07 9.27
C ALA A 6 -13.03 -31.09 9.72
N ILE A 7 -14.10 -30.64 10.38
CA ILE A 7 -15.21 -31.50 10.85
C ILE A 7 -16.08 -31.94 9.66
N LEU A 8 -16.37 -31.03 8.72
CA LEU A 8 -17.08 -31.34 7.47
C LEU A 8 -16.31 -32.35 6.61
N PHE A 9 -14.97 -32.25 6.59
CA PHE A 9 -14.11 -33.25 5.94
C PHE A 9 -14.28 -34.62 6.55
N LYS A 10 -14.17 -34.76 7.88
CA LYS A 10 -14.13 -36.08 8.52
C LYS A 10 -15.41 -36.89 8.29
N ILE A 11 -16.57 -36.25 8.29
CA ILE A 11 -17.88 -36.93 8.22
C ILE A 11 -18.24 -37.35 6.78
N ASN A 12 -18.05 -36.46 5.79
CA ASN A 12 -18.36 -36.76 4.39
C ASN A 12 -17.29 -37.61 3.70
N TRP A 13 -16.04 -37.56 4.18
CA TRP A 13 -14.94 -38.34 3.62
C TRP A 13 -15.04 -39.82 3.98
N THR A 14 -15.62 -40.22 5.10
CA THR A 14 -15.72 -41.66 5.45
C THR A 14 -16.88 -42.39 4.79
N ASN A 15 -17.93 -41.70 4.35
CA ASN A 15 -19.24 -42.33 4.08
C ASN A 15 -19.63 -42.52 2.59
N SER A 16 -18.71 -42.31 1.66
CA SER A 16 -19.01 -42.27 0.20
C SER A 16 -18.67 -43.56 -0.55
N GLN A 17 -19.48 -43.94 -1.54
CA GLN A 17 -19.29 -45.11 -2.42
C GLN A 17 -18.12 -45.01 -3.42
N LEU A 18 -17.45 -43.85 -3.51
CA LEU A 18 -16.29 -43.69 -4.41
C LEU A 18 -15.06 -44.40 -3.83
N SER A 19 -14.39 -45.21 -4.66
CA SER A 19 -13.15 -45.88 -4.27
C SER A 19 -12.09 -44.85 -3.85
N LYS A 20 -11.28 -45.22 -2.85
CA LYS A 20 -10.23 -44.35 -2.26
C LYS A 20 -9.36 -43.68 -3.33
N ASN A 21 -9.07 -44.39 -4.41
CA ASN A 21 -8.25 -43.90 -5.53
C ASN A 21 -8.95 -42.79 -6.33
N HIS A 22 -10.26 -42.90 -6.59
CA HIS A 22 -10.99 -41.87 -7.33
C HIS A 22 -11.02 -40.53 -6.58
N ARG A 23 -11.07 -40.57 -5.24
CA ARG A 23 -11.10 -39.34 -4.42
C ARG A 23 -9.80 -38.57 -4.48
N TRP A 24 -8.66 -39.27 -4.45
CA TRP A 24 -7.35 -38.64 -4.60
C TRP A 24 -7.16 -38.06 -5.99
N ILE A 25 -7.64 -38.76 -7.04
CA ILE A 25 -7.61 -38.24 -8.41
C ILE A 25 -8.40 -36.93 -8.52
N ILE A 26 -9.62 -36.89 -7.97
CA ILE A 26 -10.47 -35.68 -7.98
C ILE A 26 -9.82 -34.54 -7.19
N ALA A 27 -9.30 -34.82 -6.00
CA ALA A 27 -8.62 -33.82 -5.17
C ALA A 27 -7.39 -33.23 -5.87
N SER A 28 -6.54 -34.08 -6.46
CA SER A 28 -5.37 -33.64 -7.22
C SER A 28 -5.75 -32.84 -8.46
N ALA A 29 -6.80 -33.22 -9.18
CA ALA A 29 -7.27 -32.48 -10.35
C ALA A 29 -7.73 -31.06 -10.00
N PHE A 30 -8.52 -30.89 -8.93
CA PHE A 30 -8.97 -29.57 -8.49
C PHE A 30 -7.85 -28.73 -7.86
N PHE A 31 -6.87 -29.37 -7.21
CA PHE A 31 -5.67 -28.69 -6.76
C PHE A 31 -4.88 -28.08 -7.93
N ILE A 32 -4.60 -28.90 -8.95
CA ILE A 32 -3.90 -28.46 -10.17
C ILE A 32 -4.71 -27.36 -10.88
N PHE A 33 -6.03 -27.50 -10.98
CA PHE A 33 -6.91 -26.49 -11.54
C PHE A 33 -6.82 -25.15 -10.80
N GLY A 34 -6.82 -25.16 -9.46
CA GLY A 34 -6.63 -23.96 -8.64
C GLY A 34 -5.29 -23.27 -8.88
N VAL A 35 -4.21 -24.04 -9.00
CA VAL A 35 -2.88 -23.52 -9.36
C VAL A 35 -2.89 -22.90 -10.76
N MET A 36 -3.48 -23.57 -11.76
CA MET A 36 -3.56 -23.02 -13.12
C MET A 36 -4.41 -21.76 -13.21
N LEU A 37 -5.52 -21.69 -12.47
CA LEU A 37 -6.36 -20.48 -12.37
C LEU A 37 -5.55 -19.30 -11.81
N HIS A 38 -4.71 -19.55 -10.81
CA HIS A 38 -3.82 -18.53 -10.25
C HIS A 38 -2.75 -18.07 -11.26
N VAL A 39 -2.15 -18.99 -12.01
CA VAL A 39 -1.18 -18.64 -13.06
C VAL A 39 -1.85 -17.80 -14.16
N LEU A 40 -3.03 -18.21 -14.63
CA LEU A 40 -3.77 -17.52 -15.68
C LEU A 40 -4.18 -16.10 -15.26
N THR A 41 -4.71 -15.96 -14.04
CA THR A 41 -5.06 -14.63 -13.48
C THR A 41 -3.84 -13.74 -13.31
N THR A 42 -2.69 -14.32 -12.94
CA THR A 42 -1.41 -13.60 -12.88
C THR A 42 -0.94 -13.12 -14.24
N VAL A 43 -1.01 -13.96 -15.28
CA VAL A 43 -0.64 -13.60 -16.66
C VAL A 43 -1.53 -12.50 -17.22
N ILE A 44 -2.84 -12.57 -16.96
CA ILE A 44 -3.80 -11.54 -17.39
C ILE A 44 -3.51 -10.21 -16.68
N ASN A 45 -3.25 -10.24 -15.37
CA ASN A 45 -2.98 -9.02 -14.60
C ASN A 45 -1.61 -8.40 -14.95
N TRP A 46 -0.58 -9.19 -15.21
CA TRP A 46 0.75 -8.69 -15.61
C TRP A 46 0.66 -7.79 -16.85
N LYS A 47 -0.22 -8.11 -17.79
CA LYS A 47 -0.36 -7.37 -19.05
C LYS A 47 -1.10 -6.03 -18.91
N HIS A 48 -1.72 -5.73 -17.76
CA HIS A 48 -2.60 -4.57 -17.56
C HIS A 48 -2.23 -3.67 -16.36
N GLU A 49 -1.08 -3.88 -15.72
CA GLU A 49 -0.59 -3.09 -14.59
C GLU A 49 -0.34 -1.60 -14.88
N THR A 50 -0.57 -1.10 -16.09
CA THR A 50 -0.44 0.34 -16.38
C THR A 50 -1.73 1.15 -16.24
N ARG A 51 -2.93 0.58 -16.03
CA ARG A 51 -4.17 1.39 -16.13
C ARG A 51 -5.31 1.16 -15.15
N LEU A 52 -5.33 0.11 -14.33
CA LEU A 52 -6.50 -0.15 -13.48
C LEU A 52 -6.05 -0.49 -12.05
N ASN A 53 -6.51 0.32 -11.09
CA ASN A 53 -6.35 0.14 -9.64
C ASN A 53 -6.36 -1.34 -9.25
N ALA A 54 -5.16 -1.88 -9.02
CA ALA A 54 -4.85 -3.32 -9.13
C ALA A 54 -5.43 -4.21 -8.01
N LEU A 55 -6.15 -3.64 -7.03
CA LEU A 55 -6.68 -4.43 -5.92
C LEU A 55 -8.10 -4.99 -6.14
N SER A 56 -8.99 -4.35 -6.91
CA SER A 56 -10.41 -4.78 -6.87
C SER A 56 -10.75 -5.91 -7.84
N LEU A 57 -10.15 -5.96 -9.04
CA LEU A 57 -10.61 -6.85 -10.11
C LEU A 57 -10.15 -8.31 -9.94
N SER A 58 -8.99 -8.54 -9.32
CA SER A 58 -8.43 -9.88 -9.15
C SER A 58 -9.22 -10.75 -8.16
N GLU A 59 -9.82 -10.13 -7.13
CA GLU A 59 -10.63 -10.81 -6.13
C GLU A 59 -11.94 -11.34 -6.72
N TYR A 60 -12.60 -10.56 -7.60
CA TYR A 60 -13.85 -10.98 -8.22
C TYR A 60 -13.69 -12.18 -9.17
N PHE A 61 -12.55 -12.30 -9.86
CA PHE A 61 -12.33 -13.43 -10.79
C PHE A 61 -12.12 -14.78 -10.09
N VAL A 62 -11.69 -14.79 -8.83
CA VAL A 62 -11.59 -16.02 -8.01
C VAL A 62 -12.96 -16.40 -7.44
N VAL A 63 -13.79 -15.40 -7.14
CA VAL A 63 -15.10 -15.59 -6.51
C VAL A 63 -16.21 -15.93 -7.53
N LEU A 64 -16.14 -15.36 -8.74
CA LEU A 64 -17.17 -15.54 -9.78
C LEU A 64 -17.40 -17.00 -10.21
N PRO A 65 -16.37 -17.86 -10.40
CA PRO A 65 -16.54 -19.27 -10.72
C PRO A 65 -17.21 -20.05 -9.58
N LEU A 66 -16.88 -19.71 -8.33
CA LEU A 66 -17.49 -20.34 -7.16
C LEU A 66 -18.96 -19.96 -7.03
N ILE A 67 -19.29 -18.67 -7.22
CA ILE A 67 -20.68 -18.18 -7.22
C ILE A 67 -21.49 -18.84 -8.35
N THR A 68 -20.95 -18.92 -9.56
CA THR A 68 -21.66 -19.53 -10.70
C THR A 68 -21.90 -21.03 -10.50
N ILE A 69 -20.94 -21.76 -9.92
CA ILE A 69 -21.14 -23.16 -9.53
C ILE A 69 -22.25 -23.28 -8.48
N CYS A 70 -22.24 -22.44 -7.43
CA CYS A 70 -23.28 -22.44 -6.41
C CYS A 70 -24.68 -22.13 -6.97
N ILE A 71 -24.79 -21.14 -7.86
CA ILE A 71 -26.04 -20.79 -8.53
C ILE A 71 -26.55 -21.95 -9.39
N TRP A 72 -25.66 -22.61 -10.15
CA TRP A 72 -26.04 -23.73 -11.01
C TRP A 72 -26.55 -24.94 -10.21
N VAL A 73 -25.91 -25.24 -9.08
CA VAL A 73 -26.34 -26.29 -8.15
C VAL A 73 -27.70 -25.97 -7.52
N ALA A 74 -27.91 -24.71 -7.10
CA ALA A 74 -29.18 -24.25 -6.56
C ALA A 74 -30.32 -24.33 -7.60
N LEU A 75 -30.08 -23.90 -8.84
CA LEU A 75 -31.03 -24.00 -9.94
C LEU A 75 -31.39 -25.44 -10.27
N LYS A 76 -30.40 -26.34 -10.35
CA LYS A 76 -30.63 -27.77 -10.58
C LYS A 76 -31.44 -28.40 -9.44
N SER A 77 -31.17 -28.03 -8.19
CA SER A 77 -31.94 -28.47 -7.03
C SER A 77 -33.40 -28.03 -7.11
N LEU A 78 -33.65 -26.76 -7.45
CA LEU A 78 -35.00 -26.19 -7.62
C LEU A 78 -35.80 -26.85 -8.75
N ILE A 79 -35.18 -27.06 -9.91
CA ILE A 79 -35.83 -27.69 -11.06
C ILE A 79 -36.20 -29.15 -10.75
N PHE A 80 -35.31 -29.89 -10.08
CA PHE A 80 -35.58 -31.30 -9.72
C PHE A 80 -36.57 -31.48 -8.58
N LYS A 81 -36.70 -30.50 -7.67
CA LYS A 81 -37.70 -30.55 -6.58
C LYS A 81 -39.14 -30.51 -7.13
N ARG A 82 -39.31 -30.07 -8.38
CA ARG A 82 -40.61 -29.93 -9.06
C ARG A 82 -41.02 -31.16 -9.87
N THR A 83 -40.12 -32.13 -10.07
CA THR A 83 -40.38 -33.37 -10.83
C THR A 83 -40.59 -34.59 -9.91
N ASP A 84 -41.37 -35.54 -10.44
CA ASP A 84 -42.06 -36.69 -9.85
C ASP A 84 -41.31 -37.53 -8.77
N ILE A 85 -42.04 -38.32 -7.97
CA ILE A 85 -41.58 -39.10 -6.80
C ILE A 85 -40.45 -40.09 -7.16
N ARG A 86 -40.40 -40.61 -8.40
CA ARG A 86 -39.27 -41.43 -8.89
C ARG A 86 -37.95 -40.65 -9.02
N ALA A 87 -38.02 -39.34 -9.27
CA ALA A 87 -36.85 -38.48 -9.36
C ALA A 87 -36.19 -38.26 -7.98
N LYS A 88 -36.92 -38.36 -6.87
CA LYS A 88 -36.36 -38.21 -5.51
C LYS A 88 -35.31 -39.26 -5.17
N THR A 89 -35.51 -40.52 -5.56
CA THR A 89 -34.55 -41.60 -5.27
C THR A 89 -33.27 -41.45 -6.10
N ILE A 90 -33.42 -41.07 -7.38
CA ILE A 90 -32.29 -40.76 -8.27
C ILE A 90 -31.55 -39.50 -7.79
N TYR A 91 -32.29 -38.49 -7.30
CA TYR A 91 -31.72 -37.26 -6.76
C TYR A 91 -30.92 -37.50 -5.48
N HIS A 92 -31.37 -38.36 -4.57
CA HIS A 92 -30.56 -38.72 -3.39
C HIS A 92 -29.28 -39.47 -3.77
N GLY A 93 -29.33 -40.34 -4.80
CA GLY A 93 -28.15 -41.01 -5.33
C GLY A 93 -27.15 -40.07 -6.02
N PHE A 94 -27.63 -38.99 -6.65
CA PHE A 94 -26.79 -38.04 -7.39
C PHE A 94 -26.32 -36.83 -6.55
N SER A 95 -27.13 -36.36 -5.60
CA SER A 95 -26.82 -35.17 -4.79
C SER A 95 -25.71 -35.42 -3.77
N ALA A 96 -25.64 -36.63 -3.18
CA ALA A 96 -24.57 -36.99 -2.26
C ALA A 96 -23.17 -36.95 -2.89
N PRO A 97 -22.90 -37.58 -4.06
CA PRO A 97 -21.61 -37.49 -4.71
C PRO A 97 -21.33 -36.08 -5.26
N LEU A 98 -22.35 -35.35 -5.74
CA LEU A 98 -22.18 -33.99 -6.23
C LEU A 98 -21.76 -33.02 -5.11
N ASN A 99 -22.40 -33.09 -3.94
CA ASN A 99 -22.00 -32.31 -2.76
C ASN A 99 -20.57 -32.63 -2.32
N LEU A 100 -20.18 -33.90 -2.36
CA LEU A 100 -18.81 -34.30 -2.05
C LEU A 100 -17.81 -33.72 -3.06
N ILE A 101 -18.12 -33.80 -4.36
CA ILE A 101 -17.28 -33.24 -5.42
C ILE A 101 -17.14 -31.73 -5.25
N LEU A 102 -18.23 -31.02 -4.92
CA LEU A 102 -18.20 -29.57 -4.68
C LEU A 102 -17.33 -29.21 -3.49
N VAL A 103 -17.45 -29.91 -2.36
CA VAL A 103 -16.61 -29.67 -1.18
C VAL A 103 -15.13 -29.91 -1.51
N ILE A 104 -14.82 -30.99 -2.22
CA ILE A 104 -13.44 -31.28 -2.66
C ILE A 104 -12.95 -30.17 -3.60
N ALA A 105 -13.76 -29.77 -4.57
CA ALA A 105 -13.43 -28.72 -5.53
C ALA A 105 -13.13 -27.40 -4.84
N THR A 106 -14.04 -26.90 -3.99
CA THR A 106 -13.86 -25.63 -3.30
C THR A 106 -12.59 -25.63 -2.46
N VAL A 107 -12.37 -26.65 -1.63
CA VAL A 107 -11.24 -26.64 -0.71
C VAL A 107 -9.91 -26.81 -1.44
N PHE A 108 -9.80 -27.76 -2.37
CA PHE A 108 -8.54 -27.98 -3.09
C PHE A 108 -8.24 -26.86 -4.08
N CYS A 109 -9.25 -26.22 -4.69
CA CYS A 109 -9.04 -25.00 -5.46
C CYS A 109 -8.55 -23.84 -4.57
N SER A 110 -9.16 -23.62 -3.40
CA SER A 110 -8.70 -22.57 -2.48
C SER A 110 -7.26 -22.81 -1.98
N LEU A 111 -6.90 -24.06 -1.68
CA LEU A 111 -5.54 -24.44 -1.32
C LEU A 111 -4.55 -24.20 -2.47
N GLY A 112 -4.93 -24.59 -3.70
CA GLY A 112 -4.12 -24.36 -4.90
C GLY A 112 -3.88 -22.87 -5.17
N VAL A 113 -4.91 -22.03 -4.99
CA VAL A 113 -4.79 -20.57 -5.12
C VAL A 113 -3.89 -19.98 -4.02
N GLY A 114 -4.06 -20.42 -2.77
CA GLY A 114 -3.24 -19.95 -1.65
C GLY A 114 -1.76 -20.30 -1.80
N LEU A 115 -1.45 -21.52 -2.22
CA LEU A 115 -0.08 -21.93 -2.52
C LEU A 115 0.47 -21.22 -3.75
N GLY A 116 -0.33 -21.06 -4.81
CA GLY A 116 0.05 -20.28 -5.98
C GLY A 116 0.44 -18.84 -5.61
N TYR A 117 -0.35 -18.19 -4.74
CA TYR A 117 -0.07 -16.86 -4.23
C TYR A 117 1.24 -16.82 -3.45
N SER A 118 1.46 -17.75 -2.51
CA SER A 118 2.68 -17.81 -1.71
C SER A 118 3.93 -18.08 -2.56
N VAL A 119 3.85 -18.99 -3.54
CA VAL A 119 4.94 -19.23 -4.48
C VAL A 119 5.18 -17.99 -5.34
N ARG A 120 4.13 -17.32 -5.81
CA ARG A 120 4.27 -16.07 -6.57
C ARG A 120 4.93 -14.98 -5.75
N THR A 121 4.57 -14.77 -4.49
CA THR A 121 5.23 -13.75 -3.65
C THR A 121 6.71 -14.09 -3.48
N HIS A 122 7.05 -15.34 -3.20
CA HIS A 122 8.44 -15.76 -3.08
C HIS A 122 9.22 -15.68 -4.39
N VAL A 123 8.62 -16.07 -5.52
CA VAL A 123 9.26 -15.97 -6.84
C VAL A 123 9.39 -14.52 -7.27
N ARG A 124 8.40 -13.65 -6.99
CA ARG A 124 8.50 -12.21 -7.24
C ARG A 124 9.64 -11.61 -6.42
N ASP A 125 9.72 -11.94 -5.13
CA ASP A 125 10.83 -11.49 -4.29
C ASP A 125 12.17 -12.04 -4.82
N LEU A 126 12.23 -13.29 -5.30
CA LEU A 126 13.43 -13.86 -5.93
C LEU A 126 13.80 -13.20 -7.28
N VAL A 127 12.80 -12.84 -8.07
CA VAL A 127 12.96 -12.17 -9.36
C VAL A 127 13.38 -10.71 -9.15
N ASP A 128 12.83 -10.04 -8.15
CA ASP A 128 13.26 -8.71 -7.72
C ASP A 128 14.73 -8.74 -7.27
N LEU A 129 15.15 -9.80 -6.54
CA LEU A 129 16.55 -10.04 -6.18
C LEU A 129 17.44 -10.32 -7.42
N THR A 130 16.99 -11.14 -8.38
CA THR A 130 17.79 -11.54 -9.56
C THR A 130 17.83 -10.52 -10.70
N ILE A 131 16.87 -9.59 -10.81
CA ILE A 131 16.86 -8.50 -11.80
C ILE A 131 17.79 -7.34 -11.36
N GLY A 132 18.49 -7.45 -10.23
CA GLY A 132 19.36 -6.36 -9.75
C GLY A 132 18.57 -5.21 -9.14
N ARG A 133 17.38 -5.50 -8.59
CA ARG A 133 16.77 -4.69 -7.54
C ARG A 133 17.28 -5.10 -6.15
N ASP A 134 18.31 -5.94 -6.12
CA ASP A 134 19.29 -5.94 -5.04
C ASP A 134 20.24 -4.76 -5.30
N ASN A 135 20.28 -3.86 -4.32
CA ASN A 135 21.34 -2.89 -4.20
C ASN A 135 22.64 -3.68 -4.00
N ASP A 136 23.43 -3.89 -5.06
CA ASP A 136 24.83 -4.31 -4.93
C ASP A 136 25.69 -3.26 -4.17
N ASP A 137 25.08 -2.13 -3.81
CA ASP A 137 25.57 -1.24 -2.76
C ASP A 137 25.16 -1.82 -1.39
N PRO A 138 26.09 -2.08 -0.46
CA PRO A 138 25.81 -2.71 0.83
C PRO A 138 24.71 -1.95 1.56
N ALA A 139 23.46 -2.43 1.51
CA ALA A 139 22.23 -1.78 1.99
C ALA A 139 22.51 -0.39 2.53
N THR A 140 22.81 0.56 1.63
CA THR A 140 23.30 1.86 2.07
C THR A 140 22.22 2.41 2.97
N PRO A 141 22.55 2.77 4.23
CA PRO A 141 21.55 3.28 5.16
C PRO A 141 20.75 4.36 4.44
N THR A 142 19.42 4.26 4.45
CA THR A 142 18.54 5.27 3.83
C THR A 142 18.78 6.68 4.40
N THR A 143 19.49 6.76 5.52
CA THR A 143 20.05 7.97 6.12
C THR A 143 21.48 7.74 6.62
N SER A 144 22.35 8.74 6.52
CA SER A 144 23.69 8.70 7.10
C SER A 144 23.68 8.46 8.62
N TYR A 145 24.83 8.05 9.17
CA TYR A 145 25.02 7.94 10.62
C TYR A 145 24.91 9.30 11.33
N LEU A 146 25.38 10.38 10.69
CA LEU A 146 25.35 11.73 11.26
C LEU A 146 23.93 12.27 11.34
N PHE A 147 23.12 12.04 10.31
CA PHE A 147 21.70 12.35 10.32
C PHE A 147 20.98 11.57 11.43
N ARG A 148 21.26 10.26 11.52
CA ARG A 148 20.66 9.39 12.54
C ARG A 148 21.01 9.86 13.96
N ASP A 149 22.27 10.22 14.20
CA ASP A 149 22.73 10.75 15.49
C ASP A 149 22.03 12.06 15.85
N ALA A 150 21.87 12.98 14.89
CA ALA A 150 21.10 14.21 15.09
C ALA A 150 19.64 13.93 15.48
N MET A 151 18.98 12.98 14.81
CA MET A 151 17.59 12.64 15.12
C MET A 151 17.44 11.93 16.47
N LEU A 152 18.43 11.13 16.88
CA LEU A 152 18.50 10.56 18.22
C LEU A 152 18.73 11.65 19.26
N TRP A 153 19.59 12.63 18.99
CA TRP A 153 19.77 13.79 19.87
C TRP A 153 18.43 14.53 20.05
N LEU A 154 17.71 14.80 18.96
CA LEU A 154 16.38 15.42 19.01
C LEU A 154 15.42 14.59 19.88
N GLN A 155 15.41 13.27 19.71
CA GLN A 155 14.57 12.37 20.49
C GLN A 155 14.82 12.46 22.01
N HIS A 156 16.07 12.66 22.44
CA HIS A 156 16.42 12.72 23.86
C HIS A 156 16.24 14.12 24.48
N ASN A 157 16.29 15.18 23.66
CA ASN A 157 16.31 16.57 24.13
C ASN A 157 15.00 17.34 23.88
N SER A 158 13.96 16.68 23.38
CA SER A 158 12.65 17.29 23.13
C SER A 158 11.52 16.49 23.79
N SER A 159 10.36 17.11 23.99
CA SER A 159 9.16 16.39 24.46
C SER A 159 8.55 15.57 23.33
N GLN A 160 7.94 14.42 23.66
CA GLN A 160 7.26 13.57 22.66
C GLN A 160 6.14 14.30 21.91
N ASP A 161 5.50 15.26 22.58
CA ASP A 161 4.42 16.07 21.99
C ASP A 161 4.93 17.26 21.17
N ASP A 162 6.24 17.51 21.15
CA ASP A 162 6.80 18.64 20.40
C ASP A 162 6.56 18.46 18.89
N LEU A 163 6.27 19.59 18.23
CA LEU A 163 6.12 19.65 16.78
C LEU A 163 7.42 20.15 16.15
N VAL A 164 7.85 19.44 15.11
CA VAL A 164 9.08 19.69 14.36
C VAL A 164 8.73 20.20 12.97
N ALA A 165 9.42 21.23 12.48
CA ALA A 165 9.40 21.61 11.08
C ALA A 165 10.76 21.35 10.42
N THR A 166 10.79 21.33 9.10
CA THR A 166 11.98 20.96 8.34
C THR A 166 12.00 21.60 6.95
N ASN A 167 13.19 21.78 6.38
CA ASN A 167 13.40 22.12 4.98
C ASN A 167 13.91 20.92 4.14
N PHE A 168 13.89 19.69 4.68
CA PHE A 168 14.30 18.48 3.96
C PHE A 168 13.45 18.18 2.73
N ILE A 169 12.23 18.71 2.71
CA ILE A 169 11.26 18.53 1.63
C ILE A 169 11.81 19.07 0.28
N ALA A 170 11.52 18.35 -0.79
CA ALA A 170 11.89 18.74 -2.14
C ALA A 170 11.00 19.91 -2.65
N GLY A 171 11.62 21.08 -2.85
CA GLY A 171 10.96 22.27 -3.39
C GLY A 171 10.06 23.02 -2.41
N GLU A 172 9.50 24.14 -2.87
CA GLU A 172 8.70 25.06 -2.04
C GLU A 172 7.19 24.90 -2.29
N GLU A 173 6.82 24.17 -3.36
CA GLU A 173 5.45 23.88 -3.74
C GLU A 173 5.22 22.38 -3.95
N ILE A 174 3.98 21.94 -3.80
CA ILE A 174 3.58 20.54 -4.01
C ILE A 174 3.91 20.05 -5.41
N ARG A 175 3.90 20.96 -6.41
CA ARG A 175 4.25 20.62 -7.78
C ARG A 175 5.71 20.15 -7.90
N ASP A 176 6.57 20.62 -7.02
CA ASP A 176 8.00 20.30 -7.04
C ASP A 176 8.27 18.84 -6.65
N PHE A 177 7.32 18.18 -5.96
CA PHE A 177 7.39 16.72 -5.72
C PHE A 177 7.29 15.89 -7.00
N PHE A 178 6.70 16.45 -8.04
CA PHE A 178 6.47 15.76 -9.31
C PHE A 178 7.47 16.16 -10.39
N THR A 179 8.42 17.04 -10.06
CA THR A 179 9.52 17.43 -10.94
C THR A 179 10.82 16.82 -10.42
N THR A 180 11.84 16.73 -11.28
CA THR A 180 13.19 16.33 -10.87
C THR A 180 13.79 17.43 -9.99
N ALA A 181 13.43 17.43 -8.72
CA ALA A 181 13.93 18.39 -7.76
C ALA A 181 15.45 18.25 -7.60
N THR A 182 16.15 19.39 -7.55
CA THR A 182 17.61 19.46 -7.39
C THR A 182 18.09 18.85 -6.06
N PHE A 183 17.20 18.71 -5.07
CA PHE A 183 17.47 18.11 -3.77
C PHE A 183 16.48 16.97 -3.49
N PRO A 184 16.85 15.70 -3.74
CA PRO A 184 15.94 14.56 -3.64
C PRO A 184 15.66 14.08 -2.21
N SER A 185 16.09 14.82 -1.17
CA SER A 185 16.09 14.37 0.23
C SER A 185 14.72 14.44 0.94
N SER A 186 13.66 13.94 0.32
CA SER A 186 12.33 13.82 0.93
C SER A 186 12.14 12.50 1.69
N ASN A 187 13.07 12.17 2.58
CA ASN A 187 12.94 10.98 3.43
C ASN A 187 11.96 11.20 4.60
N LEU A 188 11.34 10.12 5.08
CA LEU A 188 10.44 10.12 6.26
C LEU A 188 11.21 9.84 7.56
N ALA A 189 12.51 10.17 7.58
CA ALA A 189 13.43 9.70 8.60
C ALA A 189 13.44 10.58 9.87
N ILE A 190 13.04 11.85 9.77
CA ILE A 190 12.91 12.74 10.92
C ILE A 190 11.84 12.19 11.84
N SER A 191 10.61 11.96 11.36
CA SER A 191 9.55 11.40 12.19
C SER A 191 9.87 9.97 12.66
N ALA A 192 10.42 9.13 11.77
CA ALA A 192 10.71 7.73 12.08
C ALA A 192 11.78 7.56 13.18
N ILE A 193 12.86 8.35 13.15
CA ILE A 193 13.97 8.21 14.09
C ILE A 193 13.73 9.06 15.34
N SER A 194 13.38 10.34 15.19
CA SER A 194 13.18 11.23 16.34
C SER A 194 11.93 10.91 17.15
N ARG A 195 10.97 10.17 16.56
CA ARG A 195 9.64 9.90 17.12
C ARG A 195 8.92 11.19 17.53
N ARG A 196 8.97 12.20 16.67
CA ARG A 196 8.26 13.47 16.84
C ARG A 196 7.25 13.69 15.73
N ARG A 197 6.26 14.52 16.04
CA ARG A 197 5.32 15.00 15.03
C ARG A 197 6.07 15.98 14.14
N VAL A 198 5.93 15.81 12.83
CA VAL A 198 6.54 16.72 11.85
C VAL A 198 5.44 17.47 11.12
N LEU A 199 5.61 18.77 10.90
CA LEU A 199 4.62 19.65 10.28
C LEU A 199 4.25 19.14 8.88
N VAL A 200 5.26 18.85 8.07
CA VAL A 200 5.20 18.22 6.75
C VAL A 200 6.52 17.48 6.56
N GLU A 201 6.49 16.23 6.07
CA GLU A 201 7.69 15.43 5.79
C GLU A 201 7.45 14.48 4.60
N GLY A 202 8.51 14.29 3.81
CA GLY A 202 8.62 13.32 2.73
C GLY A 202 7.67 13.53 1.54
N ASP A 203 7.91 12.79 0.47
CA ASP A 203 7.11 12.85 -0.77
C ASP A 203 5.81 12.03 -0.66
N SER A 204 5.50 11.51 0.54
CA SER A 204 4.31 10.69 0.79
C SER A 204 2.99 11.42 0.52
N TRP A 205 3.02 12.75 0.33
CA TRP A 205 1.88 13.54 -0.13
C TRP A 205 1.38 13.17 -1.52
N GLY A 206 2.21 12.53 -2.36
CA GLY A 206 1.74 11.91 -3.60
C GLY A 206 0.62 10.88 -3.38
N ASN A 207 0.60 10.23 -2.19
CA ASN A 207 -0.41 9.23 -1.82
C ASN A 207 -1.51 9.78 -0.90
N VAL A 208 -1.22 10.81 -0.09
CA VAL A 208 -2.25 11.55 0.67
C VAL A 208 -3.19 12.34 -0.25
N GLY A 209 -2.75 12.58 -1.49
CA GLY A 209 -3.54 13.08 -2.61
C GLY A 209 -4.74 12.23 -3.03
N LEU A 210 -5.12 11.20 -2.28
CA LEU A 210 -6.38 10.47 -2.42
C LEU A 210 -7.43 10.85 -1.35
N VAL A 211 -7.02 11.43 -0.21
CA VAL A 211 -7.90 11.69 0.95
C VAL A 211 -8.25 13.17 1.09
N PHE A 212 -7.39 14.08 0.63
CA PHE A 212 -7.56 15.54 0.80
C PHE A 212 -7.62 16.33 -0.51
N THR A 213 -7.62 15.64 -1.65
CA THR A 213 -7.72 16.28 -2.96
C THR A 213 -9.18 16.42 -3.34
N THR A 214 -9.60 17.64 -3.56
CA THR A 214 -10.85 17.89 -4.26
C THR A 214 -10.56 17.68 -5.74
N VAL A 215 -11.31 16.79 -6.38
CA VAL A 215 -11.23 16.66 -7.83
C VAL A 215 -11.82 17.94 -8.42
N SER A 216 -10.98 18.82 -8.96
CA SER A 216 -11.43 20.05 -9.61
C SER A 216 -11.22 19.94 -11.11
N ARG A 217 -12.15 20.54 -11.86
CA ARG A 217 -12.02 20.73 -13.31
C ARG A 217 -11.08 21.91 -13.53
N VAL A 218 -9.86 21.63 -13.94
CA VAL A 218 -8.88 22.67 -14.27
C VAL A 218 -8.82 22.78 -15.80
N PRO A 219 -8.87 24.01 -16.37
CA PRO A 219 -8.70 24.18 -17.80
C PRO A 219 -7.35 23.59 -18.22
N LEU A 220 -7.37 22.76 -19.26
CA LEU A 220 -6.14 22.24 -19.86
C LEU A 220 -5.33 23.41 -20.45
N PRO A 221 -3.99 23.44 -20.28
CA PRO A 221 -3.14 24.44 -20.91
C PRO A 221 -2.88 24.15 -22.41
N ILE A 222 -3.59 23.19 -23.01
CA ILE A 222 -3.36 22.76 -24.40
C ILE A 222 -4.61 23.10 -25.22
N GLU A 223 -4.47 24.03 -26.17
CA GLU A 223 -5.50 24.29 -27.19
C GLU A 223 -5.78 23.02 -28.01
N GLY A 224 -7.03 22.57 -28.02
CA GLY A 224 -7.51 21.53 -28.93
C GLY A 224 -7.87 20.18 -28.29
N GLU A 225 -7.51 19.94 -27.03
CA GLU A 225 -8.04 18.82 -26.25
C GLU A 225 -9.06 19.33 -25.23
N GLY A 226 -10.11 18.55 -24.92
CA GLY A 226 -11.34 19.00 -24.26
C GLY A 226 -11.18 19.88 -23.00
N ILE A 227 -12.28 20.55 -22.64
CA ILE A 227 -12.32 21.80 -21.85
C ILE A 227 -11.73 21.66 -20.41
N PHE A 228 -11.56 20.46 -19.85
CA PHE A 228 -11.06 20.27 -18.48
C PHE A 228 -10.32 18.93 -18.27
N THR A 229 -9.27 18.94 -17.45
CA THR A 229 -8.76 17.72 -16.79
C THR A 229 -9.23 17.67 -15.34
N LEU A 230 -9.50 16.46 -14.85
CA LEU A 230 -9.71 16.21 -13.42
C LEU A 230 -8.33 16.18 -12.77
N GLN A 231 -7.96 17.28 -12.12
CA GLN A 231 -6.70 17.36 -11.39
C GLN A 231 -6.96 17.20 -9.90
N ASN A 232 -6.12 16.41 -9.25
CA ASN A 232 -6.01 16.37 -7.81
C ASN A 232 -5.47 17.73 -7.34
N VAL A 233 -6.35 18.59 -6.82
CA VAL A 233 -5.94 19.88 -6.26
C VAL A 233 -5.53 19.63 -4.82
N ALA A 234 -4.23 19.76 -4.55
CA ALA A 234 -3.73 19.66 -3.20
C ALA A 234 -4.17 20.87 -2.35
N PRO A 235 -4.36 20.72 -1.04
CA PRO A 235 -4.87 21.79 -0.21
C PRO A 235 -3.96 23.03 -0.20
N THR A 236 -4.55 24.23 -0.22
CA THR A 236 -3.81 25.50 -0.21
C THR A 236 -2.89 25.64 1.01
N TRP A 237 -3.30 25.10 2.16
CA TRP A 237 -2.51 25.11 3.38
C TRP A 237 -1.18 24.35 3.26
N LEU A 238 -1.06 23.38 2.34
CA LEU A 238 0.15 22.58 2.20
C LEU A 238 1.27 23.39 1.54
N ASN A 239 0.98 24.09 0.44
CA ASN A 239 1.92 25.04 -0.17
C ASN A 239 2.33 26.14 0.83
N GLU A 240 1.38 26.61 1.64
CA GLU A 240 1.69 27.59 2.68
C GLU A 240 2.72 27.04 3.69
N ARG A 241 2.52 25.82 4.20
CA ARG A 241 3.44 25.17 5.16
C ARG A 241 4.83 24.91 4.56
N LEU A 242 4.88 24.45 3.31
CA LEU A 242 6.13 24.20 2.60
C LEU A 242 6.91 25.50 2.45
N ARG A 243 6.29 26.52 1.85
CA ARG A 243 6.90 27.82 1.63
C ARG A 243 7.37 28.47 2.93
N MET A 244 6.57 28.41 4.00
CA MET A 244 6.96 28.97 5.29
C MET A 244 8.15 28.23 5.91
N SER A 245 8.19 26.90 5.80
CA SER A 245 9.32 26.10 6.31
C SER A 245 10.60 26.40 5.53
N HIS A 246 10.54 26.46 4.21
CA HIS A 246 11.69 26.81 3.37
C HIS A 246 12.15 28.26 3.59
N ASN A 247 11.22 29.22 3.67
CA ASN A 247 11.56 30.62 3.94
C ASN A 247 12.25 30.77 5.30
N PHE A 248 11.72 30.12 6.36
CA PHE A 248 12.36 30.16 7.68
C PHE A 248 13.78 29.58 7.66
N ALA A 249 13.99 28.47 6.94
CA ALA A 249 15.30 27.85 6.85
C ALA A 249 16.32 28.68 6.03
N LYS A 250 15.86 29.40 5.00
CA LYS A 250 16.72 30.14 4.06
C LYS A 250 16.95 31.60 4.45
N LYS A 251 15.90 32.28 4.93
CA LYS A 251 15.88 33.70 5.27
C LYS A 251 14.83 33.93 6.37
N PRO A 252 15.14 33.58 7.63
CA PRO A 252 14.21 33.74 8.73
C PRO A 252 13.84 35.22 8.89
N ASP A 253 12.54 35.49 8.90
CA ASP A 253 11.95 36.82 9.03
C ASP A 253 10.79 36.79 10.03
N ALA A 254 10.28 37.97 10.41
CA ALA A 254 9.21 38.07 11.39
C ALA A 254 7.94 37.30 10.97
N ALA A 255 7.64 37.27 9.67
CA ALA A 255 6.45 36.60 9.14
C ALA A 255 6.55 35.08 9.24
N SER A 256 7.67 34.49 8.83
CA SER A 256 7.93 33.06 8.96
C SER A 256 8.05 32.64 10.42
N ALA A 257 8.68 33.44 11.28
CA ALA A 257 8.75 33.18 12.72
C ALA A 257 7.38 33.23 13.41
N GLU A 258 6.55 34.24 13.10
CA GLU A 258 5.18 34.32 13.60
C GLU A 258 4.35 33.12 13.13
N TYR A 259 4.56 32.68 11.89
CA TYR A 259 3.94 31.47 11.38
C TYR A 259 4.35 30.22 12.18
N MET A 260 5.66 30.03 12.44
CA MET A 260 6.13 28.90 13.23
C MET A 260 5.51 28.88 14.63
N LYS A 261 5.41 30.06 15.26
CA LYS A 261 4.76 30.25 16.56
C LYS A 261 3.27 29.93 16.50
N LYS A 262 2.55 30.42 15.48
CA LYS A 262 1.12 30.13 15.25
C LYS A 262 0.88 28.63 15.10
N MET A 263 1.78 27.92 14.42
CA MET A 263 1.72 26.46 14.23
C MET A 263 2.20 25.67 15.45
N LYS A 264 2.66 26.34 16.51
CA LYS A 264 3.21 25.74 17.74
C LYS A 264 4.40 24.83 17.45
N ILE A 265 5.27 25.23 16.53
CA ILE A 265 6.50 24.50 16.22
C ILE A 265 7.53 24.78 17.31
N ASN A 266 8.09 23.71 17.87
CA ASN A 266 9.04 23.78 18.97
C ASN A 266 10.49 23.62 18.49
N TRP A 267 10.69 22.88 17.41
CA TRP A 267 12.01 22.56 16.85
C TRP A 267 12.01 22.67 15.34
N PHE A 268 13.16 23.02 14.77
CA PHE A 268 13.37 23.05 13.34
C PHE A 268 14.61 22.23 12.97
N VAL A 269 14.47 21.32 12.01
CA VAL A 269 15.57 20.52 11.49
C VAL A 269 15.99 21.08 10.12
N VAL A 270 17.23 21.52 10.00
CA VAL A 270 17.79 22.16 8.81
C VAL A 270 18.72 21.20 8.09
N ASP A 271 18.47 21.00 6.80
CA ASP A 271 19.38 20.36 5.84
C ASP A 271 20.47 21.35 5.40
N LYS A 272 21.73 21.06 5.77
CA LYS A 272 22.88 21.91 5.43
C LYS A 272 23.28 21.83 3.96
N SER A 273 22.75 20.87 3.19
CA SER A 273 22.97 20.82 1.74
C SER A 273 22.20 21.91 0.98
N LYS A 274 21.23 22.55 1.65
CA LYS A 274 20.38 23.61 1.08
C LYS A 274 20.88 25.00 1.50
N GLN A 275 20.40 26.02 0.79
CA GLN A 275 20.71 27.41 1.12
C GLN A 275 20.20 27.77 2.53
N MET A 276 21.06 28.35 3.36
CA MET A 276 20.79 28.76 4.73
C MET A 276 21.39 30.15 5.03
N PRO A 277 20.84 30.90 6.01
CA PRO A 277 21.39 32.17 6.46
C PRO A 277 22.65 31.95 7.31
N SER A 278 23.31 33.05 7.69
CA SER A 278 24.40 33.01 8.68
C SER A 278 23.89 32.84 10.12
N THR A 279 22.62 33.15 10.40
CA THR A 279 22.00 33.01 11.73
C THR A 279 20.48 32.94 11.63
N TRP A 280 19.85 32.32 12.64
CA TRP A 280 18.40 32.30 12.87
C TRP A 280 17.94 33.21 14.01
N GLU A 281 18.88 33.88 14.68
CA GLU A 281 18.57 34.86 15.71
C GLU A 281 17.83 36.08 15.10
N PRO A 282 16.82 36.65 15.79
CA PRO A 282 16.38 36.35 17.16
C PRO A 282 15.29 35.25 17.27
N TYR A 283 14.95 34.58 16.17
CA TYR A 283 13.75 33.74 16.09
C TYR A 283 13.99 32.28 16.52
N ALA A 284 15.23 31.80 16.40
CA ALA A 284 15.63 30.50 16.89
C ALA A 284 17.13 30.47 17.20
N SER A 285 17.51 29.57 18.10
CA SER A 285 18.89 29.31 18.49
C SER A 285 19.31 27.91 18.08
N VAL A 286 20.60 27.74 17.77
CA VAL A 286 21.17 26.42 17.43
C VAL A 286 21.31 25.58 18.70
N ALA A 287 20.65 24.44 18.74
CA ALA A 287 20.69 23.52 19.87
C ALA A 287 21.60 22.30 19.62
N PHE A 288 21.73 21.89 18.35
CA PHE A 288 22.65 20.85 17.91
C PHE A 288 23.09 21.12 16.47
N GLU A 289 24.34 20.79 16.15
CA GLU A 289 24.87 20.93 14.80
C GLU A 289 25.91 19.83 14.51
N ASN A 290 25.85 19.26 13.32
CA ASN A 290 26.93 18.45 12.75
C ASN A 290 27.18 18.87 11.28
N SER A 291 27.93 18.07 10.51
CA SER A 291 28.25 18.43 9.13
C SER A 291 27.06 18.36 8.16
N GLU A 292 25.96 17.69 8.52
CA GLU A 292 24.80 17.49 7.65
C GLU A 292 23.54 18.24 8.12
N VAL A 293 23.36 18.38 9.43
CA VAL A 293 22.11 18.83 10.04
C VAL A 293 22.36 19.90 11.10
N ILE A 294 21.46 20.88 11.16
CA ILE A 294 21.32 21.79 12.31
C ILE A 294 19.94 21.56 12.92
N ILE A 295 19.87 21.48 14.25
CA ILE A 295 18.61 21.46 15.00
C ILE A 295 18.49 22.77 15.76
N LEU A 296 17.43 23.50 15.44
CA LEU A 296 17.12 24.79 16.05
C LEU A 296 16.03 24.63 17.10
N LYS A 297 16.18 25.35 18.21
CA LYS A 297 15.11 25.59 19.18
C LYS A 297 14.46 26.93 18.87
N LEU A 298 13.15 26.94 18.61
CA LEU A 298 12.41 28.17 18.38
C LEU A 298 12.13 28.91 19.69
N SER A 299 12.19 30.24 19.62
CA SER A 299 11.96 31.20 20.73
C SER A 299 10.48 31.43 21.05
#